data_AF-A0A1V5BP45-F1
#
_entry.id   AF-A0A1V5BP45-F1
#
_cell.length_a   1.000
_cell.length_b   1.000
_cell.length_c   1.000
_cell.angle_alpha   90.00
_cell.angle_beta   90.00
_cell.angle_gamma   90.00
#
_symmetry.space_group_name_H-M   'P 1'
#
loop_
_entity.id
_entity.type
_entity.pdbx_description
1 polymer ?
#
loop_
_entity_poly.entity_id
_entity_poly.type
_entity_poly.pdbx_seq_one_letter_code
_entity_poly.pdbx_strand_id
1 'polypeptide(L)'
;MFPKICWKVINLNMDTKPLIYFLCTGNSCRSQIAEGFAKYYGGEKFKVLSAGIENHGVNPTALQVMSEAGIDISKQTSDLYR
;
A
#
# COMPACT_ATOMS: atom_id res chain seq x y z
N MET A 1 11.73 48.86 -6.84
CA MET A 1 12.65 47.72 -7.05
C MET A 1 12.57 46.83 -5.81
N PHE A 2 11.65 45.86 -5.81
CA PHE A 2 11.55 44.84 -4.76
C PHE A 2 12.08 43.52 -5.34
N PRO A 3 12.92 42.76 -4.62
CA PRO A 3 13.53 41.56 -5.18
C PRO A 3 12.44 40.50 -5.39
N LYS A 4 12.34 40.01 -6.63
CA LYS A 4 11.52 38.86 -6.99
C LYS A 4 12.06 37.63 -6.27
N ILE A 5 11.48 37.28 -5.12
CA ILE A 5 11.66 35.94 -4.55
C ILE A 5 10.94 34.99 -5.50
N CYS A 6 11.71 34.14 -6.19
CA CYS A 6 11.23 32.99 -6.94
C CYS A 6 10.59 32.00 -5.95
N TRP A 7 9.35 32.24 -5.55
CA TRP A 7 8.49 31.17 -5.09
C TRP A 7 8.16 30.36 -6.34
N LYS A 8 8.92 29.29 -6.58
CA LYS A 8 8.42 28.17 -7.37
C LYS A 8 7.23 27.67 -6.55
N VAL A 9 6.03 28.12 -6.91
CA VAL A 9 4.80 27.50 -6.43
C VAL A 9 4.90 26.07 -6.89
N ILE A 10 5.42 25.22 -6.02
CA ILE A 10 5.28 23.78 -6.17
C ILE A 10 3.78 23.61 -5.98
N ASN A 11 3.06 23.54 -7.11
CA ASN A 11 1.73 22.97 -7.11
C ASN A 11 1.93 21.52 -6.63
N LEU A 12 1.91 21.34 -5.31
CA LEU A 12 1.67 20.03 -4.73
C LEU A 12 0.25 19.72 -5.17
N ASN A 13 0.10 18.90 -6.21
CA ASN A 13 -1.20 18.37 -6.60
C ASN A 13 -1.79 17.68 -5.37
N MET A 14 -2.67 18.38 -4.65
CA MET A 14 -3.45 17.84 -3.53
C MET A 14 -4.48 16.80 -4.01
N ASP A 15 -4.55 16.57 -5.33
CA ASP A 15 -5.38 15.57 -5.99
C ASP A 15 -4.76 14.16 -6.02
N THR A 16 -3.49 14.01 -5.59
CA THR A 16 -2.88 12.68 -5.52
C THR A 16 -3.27 11.97 -4.23
N LYS A 17 -4.02 10.87 -4.35
CA LYS A 17 -4.40 10.02 -3.22
C LYS A 17 -3.13 9.60 -2.46
N PRO A 18 -3.05 9.81 -1.13
CA PRO A 18 -1.89 9.41 -0.34
C PRO A 18 -1.57 7.92 -0.52
N LEU A 19 -0.30 7.62 -0.79
CA LEU A 19 0.19 6.27 -0.99
C LEU A 19 0.67 5.67 0.34
N ILE A 20 0.12 4.53 0.71
CA ILE A 20 0.56 3.70 1.83
C ILE A 20 1.26 2.47 1.24
N TYR A 21 2.51 2.24 1.66
CA TYR A 21 3.30 1.10 1.18
C TYR A 21 3.75 0.22 2.35
N PHE A 22 3.28 -1.03 2.39
CA PHE A 22 3.63 -1.99 3.44
C PHE A 22 4.78 -2.89 3.00
N LEU A 23 5.88 -2.85 3.75
CA LEU A 23 7.07 -3.64 3.45
C LEU A 23 7.25 -4.76 4.48
N CYS A 24 7.53 -5.98 4.01
CA CYS A 24 8.03 -7.05 4.86
C CYS A 24 9.06 -7.92 4.13
N THR A 25 9.75 -8.83 4.81
CA THR A 25 10.83 -9.61 4.18
C THR A 25 10.35 -10.46 3.01
N GLY A 26 9.21 -11.17 3.12
CA GLY A 26 8.79 -12.18 2.13
C GLY A 26 7.49 -11.88 1.37
N ASN A 27 6.89 -10.70 1.59
CA ASN A 27 5.55 -10.29 1.14
C ASN A 27 4.44 -11.37 1.25
N SER A 28 4.54 -12.25 2.25
CA SER A 28 3.71 -13.46 2.31
C SER A 28 2.58 -13.38 3.34
N CYS A 29 2.80 -12.71 4.48
CA CYS A 29 1.84 -12.67 5.59
C CYS A 29 1.46 -11.25 6.01
N ARG A 30 2.34 -10.60 6.79
CA ARG A 30 2.04 -9.34 7.49
C ARG A 30 1.68 -8.19 6.55
N SER A 31 2.45 -8.01 5.48
CA SER A 31 2.22 -6.92 4.52
C SER A 31 0.96 -7.13 3.69
N GLN A 32 0.59 -8.40 3.38
CA GLN A 32 -0.64 -8.76 2.67
C GLN A 32 -1.89 -8.50 3.54
N ILE A 33 -1.83 -8.91 4.81
CA ILE A 33 -2.90 -8.64 5.79
C ILE A 33 -3.08 -7.12 5.95
N ALA A 34 -1.98 -6.38 6.12
CA ALA A 34 -2.03 -4.93 6.28
C ALA A 34 -2.59 -4.22 5.03
N GLU A 35 -2.21 -4.66 3.83
CA GLU A 35 -2.78 -4.14 2.58
C GLU A 35 -4.27 -4.41 2.48
N GLY A 36 -4.73 -5.63 2.81
CA GLY A 36 -6.16 -5.97 2.78
C GLY A 36 -6.98 -5.11 3.72
N PHE A 37 -6.55 -4.93 4.97
CA PHE A 37 -7.24 -4.06 5.92
C PHE A 37 -7.20 -2.59 5.50
N ALA A 38 -6.06 -2.09 5.04
CA ALA A 38 -5.93 -0.71 4.62
C ALA A 38 -6.78 -0.40 3.37
N LYS A 39 -6.95 -1.33 2.43
CA LYS A 39 -7.90 -1.18 1.32
C LYS A 39 -9.35 -1.23 1.80
N TYR A 40 -9.68 -2.14 2.72
CA TYR A 40 -11.02 -2.29 3.26
C TYR A 40 -11.49 -1.04 4.02
N TYR A 41 -10.67 -0.53 4.95
CA TYR A 41 -11.00 0.65 5.76
C TYR A 41 -10.69 1.98 5.05
N GLY A 42 -9.61 2.01 4.27
CA GLY A 42 -9.17 3.22 3.56
C GLY A 42 -9.98 3.50 2.29
N GLY A 43 -10.64 2.49 1.73
CA GLY A 43 -11.44 2.59 0.52
C GLY A 43 -10.69 3.31 -0.59
N GLU A 44 -11.34 4.29 -1.19
CA GLU A 44 -10.76 5.10 -2.27
C GLU A 44 -9.90 6.27 -1.80
N LYS A 45 -9.71 6.48 -0.49
CA LYS A 45 -8.98 7.65 0.02
C LYS A 45 -7.47 7.48 -0.10
N PHE A 46 -6.99 6.23 -0.11
CA PHE A 46 -5.57 5.91 -0.14
C PHE A 46 -5.26 4.98 -1.32
N LYS A 47 -4.08 5.16 -1.91
CA LYS A 47 -3.49 4.12 -2.75
C LYS A 47 -2.70 3.20 -1.80
N VAL A 48 -3.01 1.91 -1.78
CA VAL A 48 -2.35 0.97 -0.87
C VAL A 48 -1.64 -0.09 -1.69
N LEU A 49 -0.36 -0.29 -1.40
CA LEU A 49 0.50 -1.31 -2.00
C LEU A 49 1.22 -2.10 -0.90
N SER A 50 1.71 -3.29 -1.23
CA SER A 50 2.67 -4.04 -0.42
C SER A 50 3.77 -4.62 -1.27
N ALA A 51 4.95 -4.83 -0.68
CA ALA A 51 6.06 -5.48 -1.32
C ALA A 51 6.99 -6.15 -0.30
N GLY A 52 7.91 -6.96 -0.79
CA GLY A 52 8.94 -7.56 0.06
C GLY A 52 10.28 -7.77 -0.60
N ILE A 53 11.27 -8.08 0.24
CA ILE A 53 12.67 -8.32 -0.17
C ILE A 53 12.77 -9.60 -1.00
N GLU A 54 11.96 -10.59 -0.64
CA GLU A 54 11.80 -11.88 -1.29
C GLU A 54 10.30 -12.08 -1.59
N ASN A 55 9.96 -12.86 -2.61
CA ASN A 55 8.58 -13.20 -2.96
C ASN A 55 8.34 -14.70 -2.79
N HIS A 56 7.73 -15.08 -1.66
CA HIS A 56 7.41 -16.48 -1.36
C HIS A 56 5.95 -16.84 -1.67
N GLY A 57 5.21 -15.93 -2.34
CA GLY A 57 3.78 -16.04 -2.55
C GLY A 57 2.96 -15.71 -1.30
N VAL A 58 1.66 -15.49 -1.48
CA VAL A 58 0.74 -15.19 -0.37
C VAL A 58 0.53 -16.43 0.48
N ASN A 59 0.68 -16.29 1.80
CA ASN A 59 0.51 -17.39 2.73
C ASN A 59 -0.97 -17.85 2.80
N PRO A 60 -1.27 -19.15 2.64
CA PRO A 60 -2.63 -19.67 2.76
C PRO A 60 -3.33 -19.33 4.08
N THR A 61 -2.59 -19.29 5.19
CA THR A 61 -3.12 -18.89 6.50
C THR A 61 -3.54 -17.42 6.51
N ALA A 62 -2.81 -16.55 5.81
CA ALA A 62 -3.21 -15.14 5.69
C ALA A 62 -4.52 -15.00 4.89
N LEU A 63 -4.69 -15.80 3.83
CA LEU A 63 -5.95 -15.87 3.08
C LEU A 63 -7.11 -16.33 3.96
N GLN A 64 -6.89 -17.38 4.77
CA GLN A 64 -7.89 -17.90 5.68
C GLN A 64 -8.31 -16.86 6.73
N VAL A 65 -7.34 -16.26 7.43
CA VAL A 65 -7.61 -15.25 8.48
C VAL A 65 -8.35 -14.04 7.93
N MET A 66 -7.96 -13.57 6.73
CA MET A 66 -8.65 -12.45 6.10
C MET A 66 -10.05 -12.82 5.63
N SER A 67 -10.24 -14.05 5.12
CA SER A 67 -11.58 -14.55 4.78
C SER A 67 -12.48 -14.68 6.01
N GLU A 68 -11.95 -15.10 7.17
CA GLU A 68 -12.68 -15.11 8.45
C GLU A 68 -13.08 -13.69 8.89
N ALA A 69 -12.25 -12.69 8.59
CA ALA A 69 -12.56 -11.28 8.79
C ALA A 69 -13.49 -10.67 7.72
N GLY A 70 -13.90 -11.45 6.70
CA GLY A 70 -14.76 -10.98 5.61
C GLY A 70 -14.04 -10.13 4.55
N ILE A 71 -12.71 -10.20 4.48
CA ILE A 71 -11.87 -9.44 3.54
C ILE A 71 -11.17 -10.41 2.59
N ASP A 72 -11.47 -10.28 1.30
CA ASP A 72 -10.81 -11.08 0.27
C ASP A 72 -9.47 -10.45 -0.14
N ILE A 73 -8.36 -11.14 0.16
CA ILE A 73 -7.01 -10.75 -0.26
C ILE A 73 -6.45 -11.65 -1.39
N SER A 74 -7.26 -12.54 -1.96
CA SER A 74 -6.83 -13.50 -3.01
C SER A 74 -6.31 -12.84 -4.29
N LYS A 75 -6.75 -11.60 -4.55
CA LYS A 75 -6.33 -10.81 -5.72
C LYS A 75 -5.01 -10.06 -5.51
N GLN A 76 -4.44 -10.09 -4.30
CA GLN A 76 -3.16 -9.44 -4.03
C GLN A 76 -2.01 -10.33 -4.49
N THR A 77 -0.98 -9.69 -5.03
CA THR A 77 0.23 -10.37 -5.50
C THR A 77 1.37 -10.14 -4.53
N SER A 78 2.31 -11.07 -4.49
CA SER A 78 3.54 -10.95 -3.72
C SER A 78 4.59 -10.27 -4.59
N ASP A 79 4.71 -8.96 -4.47
CA ASP A 79 5.58 -8.12 -5.29
C ASP A 79 6.95 -7.90 -4.62
N LEU A 80 8.00 -7.78 -5.43
CA LEU A 80 9.33 -7.39 -4.96
C LEU A 80 9.42 -5.86 -4.86
N TYR A 81 10.09 -5.33 -3.82
CA TYR A 81 10.18 -3.88 -3.57
C TYR A 81 11.10 -3.10 -4.55
N ARG A 82 11.37 -3.65 -5.74
CA ARG A 82 12.43 -3.17 -6.65
C ARG A 82 11.93 -2.24 -7.74
#